data_AF-A0A444R1C8-F1
#
_entry.id   AF-A0A444R1C8-F1
#
_cell.length_a   1.000
_cell.length_b   1.000
_cell.length_c   1.000
_cell.angle_alpha   90.00
_cell.angle_beta   90.00
_cell.angle_gamma   90.00
#
_symmetry.space_group_name_H-M   'P 1'
#
loop_
_entity.id
_entity.type
_entity.pdbx_description
1 polymer ?
#
loop_
_entity_poly.entity_id
_entity_poly.type
_entity_poly.pdbx_seq_one_letter_code
_entity_poly.pdbx_strand_id
1 'polypeptide(L)'
;SEGMYAVGGVDGLYLRIRNQSRAWVLCVAMGTRINNLGRTVPRRLNMGLGPYPEVSLAEARDKARELRKQIRNGINPLQEKHEQKARQEILARKKKTFAECCEEVLEVKDSEMKNKKHLAQWRSTLETYAYPFIGKKAVSEITKVDLLAILEPIWLTKNETASRLRGRIETVIDYAKAKEYFEGDNPAAWKGMLKPLLPQPSKVQVTKHHAALPYNQIGTFMKELRERSGVSPRALEFAILTAARSGE
;
A
#
# COMPACT_ATOMS: atom_id res chain seq x y z
N SER A 1 -42.60 -13.89 21.12
CA SER A 1 -42.52 -14.60 19.82
C SER A 1 -41.50 -13.89 18.95
N GLU A 2 -41.06 -14.52 17.85
CA GLU A 2 -40.32 -13.78 16.83
C GLU A 2 -41.26 -12.84 16.07
N GLY A 3 -40.76 -11.69 15.64
CA GLY A 3 -41.56 -10.74 14.89
C GLY A 3 -41.10 -9.30 15.01
N MET A 4 -41.89 -8.39 14.43
CA MET A 4 -41.73 -6.96 14.55
C MET A 4 -42.90 -6.37 15.33
N TYR A 5 -42.60 -5.70 16.43
CA TYR A 5 -43.59 -5.15 17.35
C TYR A 5 -43.58 -3.63 17.27
N ALA A 6 -44.70 -3.03 16.90
CA ALA A 6 -44.80 -1.57 16.85
C ALA A 6 -44.70 -1.02 18.27
N VAL A 7 -43.86 0.01 18.46
CA VAL A 7 -43.58 0.57 19.80
C VAL A 7 -44.12 1.99 20.02
N GLY A 8 -44.81 2.53 19.01
CA GLY A 8 -45.46 3.84 19.08
C GLY A 8 -44.51 5.04 19.19
N GLY A 9 -45.06 6.24 19.02
CA GLY A 9 -44.36 7.51 19.10
C GLY A 9 -43.68 7.97 17.81
N VAL A 10 -43.23 7.05 16.94
CA VAL A 10 -42.75 7.37 15.59
C VAL A 10 -43.31 6.35 14.59
N ASP A 11 -43.91 6.82 13.51
CA ASP A 11 -44.45 5.97 12.45
C ASP A 11 -43.35 5.09 11.83
N GLY A 12 -43.66 3.81 11.69
CA GLY A 12 -42.75 2.79 11.17
C GLY A 12 -41.67 2.33 12.14
N LEU A 13 -41.68 2.72 13.43
CA LEU A 13 -40.71 2.24 14.42
C LEU A 13 -41.17 0.91 15.07
N TYR A 14 -40.31 -0.10 15.00
CA TYR A 14 -40.56 -1.44 15.54
C TYR A 14 -39.40 -1.93 16.41
N LEU A 15 -39.73 -2.75 17.42
CA LEU A 15 -38.80 -3.67 18.04
C LEU A 15 -38.82 -4.99 17.25
N ARG A 16 -37.70 -5.34 16.63
CA ARG A 16 -37.56 -6.62 15.93
C ARG A 16 -36.92 -7.64 16.86
N ILE A 17 -37.58 -8.79 17.01
CA ILE A 17 -37.09 -9.95 17.76
C ILE A 17 -36.87 -11.09 16.76
N ARG A 18 -35.63 -11.57 16.68
CA ARG A 18 -35.25 -12.72 15.84
C ARG A 18 -34.28 -13.60 16.62
N ASN A 19 -34.61 -14.87 16.80
CA ASN A 19 -33.96 -15.78 17.74
C ASN A 19 -33.84 -15.10 19.12
N GLN A 20 -32.62 -14.97 19.64
CA GLN A 20 -32.32 -14.28 20.89
C GLN A 20 -31.92 -12.81 20.70
N SER A 21 -31.88 -12.30 19.47
CA SER A 21 -31.49 -10.92 19.15
C SER A 21 -32.68 -9.97 19.15
N ARG A 22 -32.50 -8.79 19.73
CA ARG A 22 -33.48 -7.70 19.74
C ARG A 22 -32.85 -6.44 19.19
N ALA A 23 -33.51 -5.77 18.25
CA ALA A 23 -33.01 -4.54 17.66
C ALA A 23 -34.13 -3.59 17.28
N TRP A 24 -33.86 -2.30 17.37
CA TRP A 24 -34.74 -1.25 16.88
C TRP A 24 -34.64 -1.14 15.37
N VAL A 25 -35.79 -1.10 14.70
CA VAL A 25 -35.87 -1.00 13.24
C VAL A 25 -36.90 0.05 12.84
N LEU A 26 -36.50 0.97 11.97
CA LEU A 26 -37.38 1.92 11.31
C LEU A 26 -37.72 1.41 9.90
N CYS A 27 -39.00 1.21 9.64
CA CYS A 27 -39.56 0.86 8.35
C CYS A 27 -40.09 2.12 7.65
N VAL A 28 -39.47 2.51 6.55
CA VAL A 28 -39.85 3.71 5.77
C VAL A 28 -40.05 3.36 4.29
N ALA A 29 -40.97 4.06 3.63
CA ALA A 29 -41.09 4.00 2.17
C ALA A 29 -40.18 5.05 1.55
N MET A 30 -39.26 4.64 0.68
CA MET A 30 -38.39 5.53 -0.09
C MET A 30 -38.25 5.05 -1.52
N GLY A 31 -38.66 5.88 -2.48
CA GLY A 31 -38.68 5.55 -3.90
C GLY A 31 -39.72 4.48 -4.25
N THR A 32 -39.65 4.00 -5.49
CA THR A 32 -40.55 2.99 -6.04
C THR A 32 -39.76 1.78 -6.54
N ARG A 33 -40.45 0.65 -6.68
CA ARG A 33 -39.94 -0.58 -7.31
C ARG A 33 -41.05 -1.21 -8.16
N ILE A 34 -40.68 -1.97 -9.17
CA ILE A 34 -41.63 -2.80 -9.93
C ILE A 34 -41.77 -4.14 -9.21
N ASN A 35 -43.00 -4.59 -8.97
CA ASN A 35 -43.26 -5.92 -8.42
C ASN A 35 -43.34 -6.99 -9.52
N ASN A 36 -43.47 -8.26 -9.12
CA ASN A 36 -43.55 -9.40 -10.07
C ASN A 36 -44.78 -9.34 -11.00
N LEU A 37 -45.74 -8.42 -10.74
CA LEU A 37 -46.93 -8.18 -11.54
C LEU A 37 -46.76 -6.96 -12.47
N GLY A 38 -45.54 -6.43 -12.62
CA GLY A 38 -45.25 -5.26 -13.46
C GLY A 38 -45.75 -3.92 -12.90
N ARG A 39 -46.23 -3.87 -11.65
CA ARG A 39 -46.77 -2.64 -11.04
C ARG A 39 -45.73 -1.89 -10.23
N THR A 40 -45.71 -0.57 -10.38
CA THR A 40 -44.93 0.34 -9.55
C THR A 40 -45.50 0.41 -8.13
N VAL A 41 -44.73 0.00 -7.14
CA VAL A 41 -45.10 0.01 -5.72
C VAL A 41 -44.04 0.75 -4.89
N PRO A 42 -44.40 1.35 -3.74
CA PRO A 42 -43.42 1.97 -2.85
C PRO A 42 -42.37 0.96 -2.39
N ARG A 43 -41.09 1.34 -2.46
CA ARG A 43 -40.00 0.51 -1.94
C ARG A 43 -39.87 0.77 -0.44
N ARG A 44 -40.20 -0.24 0.36
CA ARG A 44 -40.03 -0.21 1.83
C ARG A 44 -38.62 -0.66 2.20
N LEU A 45 -37.98 0.09 3.10
CA LEU A 45 -36.64 -0.18 3.60
C LEU A 45 -36.69 -0.28 5.13
N ASN A 46 -35.93 -1.24 5.65
CA ASN A 46 -35.79 -1.46 7.09
C ASN A 46 -34.42 -0.94 7.53
N MET A 47 -34.40 0.11 8.35
CA MET A 47 -33.19 0.75 8.85
C MET A 47 -32.99 0.38 10.32
N GLY A 48 -31.89 -0.29 10.65
CA GLY A 48 -31.55 -0.62 12.03
C GLY A 48 -31.09 0.62 12.81
N LEU A 49 -31.63 0.83 14.01
CA LEU A 49 -31.28 1.97 14.88
C LEU A 49 -30.38 1.57 16.07
N GLY A 50 -30.13 0.27 16.22
CA GLY A 50 -29.22 -0.32 17.19
C GLY A 50 -29.82 -1.52 17.95
N PRO A 51 -28.98 -2.25 18.71
CA PRO A 51 -29.42 -3.38 19.53
C PRO A 51 -30.18 -2.91 20.78
N TYR A 52 -31.14 -3.71 21.23
CA TYR A 52 -31.81 -3.56 22.52
C TYR A 52 -31.17 -4.51 23.54
N PRO A 53 -30.92 -4.09 24.79
CA PRO A 53 -31.31 -2.82 25.40
C PRO A 53 -30.25 -1.70 25.33
N GLU A 54 -29.10 -1.91 24.69
CA GLU A 54 -27.99 -0.94 24.62
C GLU A 54 -28.45 0.42 24.07
N VAL A 55 -29.29 0.42 23.04
CA VAL A 55 -30.02 1.62 22.60
C VAL A 55 -31.37 1.65 23.30
N SER A 56 -31.65 2.73 24.02
CA SER A 56 -32.92 2.92 24.71
C SER A 56 -34.08 3.20 23.74
N LEU A 57 -35.33 3.00 24.18
CA LEU A 57 -36.51 3.35 23.37
C LEU A 57 -36.56 4.86 23.07
N ALA A 58 -36.11 5.70 24.00
CA ALA A 58 -36.03 7.15 23.81
C ALA A 58 -35.05 7.49 22.68
N GLU A 59 -33.82 6.96 22.74
CA GLU A 59 -32.84 7.15 21.67
C GLU A 59 -33.30 6.58 20.33
N ALA A 60 -33.98 5.42 20.33
CA ALA A 60 -34.53 4.83 19.11
C ALA A 60 -35.59 5.76 18.47
N ARG A 61 -36.44 6.39 19.28
CA ARG A 61 -37.40 7.40 18.79
C ARG A 61 -36.72 8.64 18.25
N ASP A 62 -35.67 9.12 18.92
CA ASP A 62 -34.92 10.29 18.47
C ASP A 62 -34.21 10.03 17.14
N LYS A 63 -33.49 8.90 17.02
CA LYS A 63 -32.88 8.43 15.76
C LYS A 63 -33.91 8.26 14.65
N ALA A 64 -35.09 7.71 14.97
CA ALA A 64 -36.15 7.53 13.99
C ALA A 64 -36.73 8.86 13.49
N ARG A 65 -36.92 9.85 14.38
CA ARG A 65 -37.39 11.19 13.98
C ARG A 65 -36.38 11.89 13.07
N GLU A 66 -35.09 11.78 13.38
CA GLU A 66 -34.03 12.38 12.57
C GLU A 66 -33.95 11.75 11.18
N LEU A 67 -33.94 10.42 11.09
CA LEU A 67 -33.96 9.74 9.78
C LEU A 67 -35.20 10.11 8.96
N ARG A 68 -36.38 10.16 9.58
CA ARG A 68 -37.59 10.60 8.87
C ARG A 68 -37.52 12.06 8.44
N LYS A 69 -36.83 12.93 9.20
CA LYS A 69 -36.61 14.33 8.83
C LYS A 69 -35.70 14.43 7.60
N GLN A 70 -34.60 13.69 7.58
CA GLN A 70 -33.71 13.60 6.40
C GLN A 70 -34.48 13.14 5.15
N ILE A 71 -35.29 12.09 5.28
CA ILE A 71 -36.10 11.56 4.18
C ILE A 71 -37.12 12.59 3.68
N ARG A 72 -37.79 13.32 4.58
CA ARG A 72 -38.71 14.41 4.20
C ARG A 72 -37.99 15.54 3.47
N ASN A 73 -36.72 15.77 3.78
CA ASN A 73 -35.88 16.76 3.12
C ASN A 73 -35.26 16.24 1.80
N GLY A 74 -35.65 15.06 1.33
CA GLY A 74 -35.15 14.48 0.08
C GLY A 74 -33.77 13.80 0.19
N ILE A 75 -33.22 13.69 1.40
CA ILE A 75 -31.93 13.03 1.63
C ILE A 75 -32.16 11.53 1.82
N ASN A 76 -31.42 10.70 1.10
CA ASN A 76 -31.41 9.25 1.30
C ASN A 76 -30.32 8.89 2.33
N PRO A 77 -30.66 8.55 3.58
CA PRO A 77 -29.65 8.39 4.63
C PRO A 77 -28.74 7.17 4.42
N LEU A 78 -29.21 6.16 3.68
CA LEU A 78 -28.37 5.02 3.33
C LEU A 78 -27.28 5.43 2.34
N GLN A 79 -27.66 6.20 1.32
CA GLN A 79 -26.72 6.72 0.34
C GLN A 79 -25.72 7.67 0.99
N GLU A 80 -26.19 8.60 1.82
CA GLU A 80 -25.32 9.52 2.55
C GLU A 80 -24.32 8.77 3.45
N LYS A 81 -24.76 7.72 4.16
CA LYS A 81 -23.85 6.88 4.96
C LYS A 81 -22.81 6.17 4.09
N HIS A 82 -23.19 5.66 2.93
CA HIS A 82 -22.27 5.04 1.98
C HIS A 82 -21.26 6.05 1.43
N GLU A 83 -21.71 7.24 1.06
CA GLU A 83 -20.85 8.33 0.56
C GLU A 83 -19.87 8.81 1.64
N GLN A 84 -20.34 8.98 2.88
CA GLN A 84 -19.48 9.31 4.01
C GLN A 84 -18.41 8.25 4.25
N LYS A 85 -18.78 6.96 4.24
CA LYS A 85 -17.82 5.85 4.39
C LYS A 85 -16.82 5.83 3.24
N ALA A 86 -17.28 5.96 2.00
CA ALA A 86 -16.40 6.00 0.84
C ALA A 86 -15.42 7.18 0.92
N ARG A 87 -15.89 8.35 1.36
CA ARG A 87 -15.04 9.53 1.58
C ARG A 87 -13.99 9.29 2.67
N GLN A 88 -14.36 8.63 3.77
CA GLN A 88 -13.42 8.24 4.82
C GLN A 88 -12.37 7.24 4.31
N GLU A 89 -12.78 6.26 3.52
CA GLU A 89 -11.88 5.29 2.90
C GLU A 89 -10.91 5.98 1.95
N ILE A 90 -11.36 6.91 1.11
CA ILE A 90 -10.49 7.72 0.23
C ILE A 90 -9.49 8.53 1.05
N LEU A 91 -9.94 9.18 2.13
CA LEU A 91 -9.05 9.93 3.02
C LEU A 91 -8.01 9.02 3.69
N ALA A 92 -8.40 7.82 4.10
CA ALA A 92 -7.48 6.83 4.67
C ALA A 92 -6.45 6.36 3.64
N ARG A 93 -6.87 6.10 2.40
CA ARG A 93 -5.98 5.75 1.28
C ARG A 93 -4.92 6.83 1.06
N LYS A 94 -5.30 8.11 1.06
CA LYS A 94 -4.37 9.23 0.88
C LYS A 94 -3.38 9.42 2.02
N LYS A 95 -3.67 8.88 3.21
CA LYS A 95 -2.78 8.95 4.39
C LYS A 95 -1.76 7.82 4.46
N LYS A 96 -1.82 6.85 3.55
CA LYS A 96 -0.90 5.72 3.58
C LYS A 96 0.54 6.18 3.42
N THR A 97 1.40 5.71 4.30
CA THR A 97 2.79 6.13 4.36
C THR A 97 3.65 5.39 3.34
N PHE A 98 4.80 5.97 3.00
CA PHE A 98 5.77 5.32 2.11
C PHE A 98 6.19 3.93 2.62
N ALA A 99 6.46 3.79 3.91
CA ALA A 99 6.89 2.53 4.52
C ALA A 99 5.80 1.45 4.44
N GLU A 100 4.54 1.82 4.66
CA GLU A 100 3.41 0.88 4.49
C GLU A 100 3.27 0.43 3.03
N CYS A 101 3.41 1.34 2.06
CA CYS A 101 3.43 0.96 0.65
C CYS A 101 4.63 0.07 0.31
N CYS A 102 5.78 0.28 0.95
CA CYS A 102 6.96 -0.57 0.75
C CYS A 102 6.70 -2.00 1.20
N GLU A 103 6.12 -2.22 2.38
CA GLU A 103 5.81 -3.58 2.84
C GLU A 103 4.80 -4.28 1.92
N GLU A 104 3.75 -3.59 1.46
CA GLU A 104 2.80 -4.18 0.50
C GLU A 104 3.48 -4.57 -0.82
N VAL A 105 4.40 -3.74 -1.32
CA VAL A 105 5.18 -4.07 -2.54
C VAL A 105 6.08 -5.28 -2.30
N LEU A 106 6.68 -5.37 -1.11
CA LEU A 106 7.54 -6.50 -0.75
C LEU A 106 6.75 -7.80 -0.63
N GLU A 107 5.54 -7.77 -0.10
CA GLU A 107 4.63 -8.93 -0.07
C GLU A 107 4.27 -9.40 -1.48
N VAL A 108 3.92 -8.47 -2.38
CA VAL A 108 3.65 -8.80 -3.79
C VAL A 108 4.90 -9.42 -4.44
N LYS A 109 6.08 -8.82 -4.24
CA LYS A 109 7.33 -9.33 -4.83
C LYS A 109 7.79 -10.66 -4.25
N ASP A 110 7.50 -10.94 -2.97
CA ASP A 110 7.76 -12.23 -2.35
C ASP A 110 6.95 -13.35 -3.01
N SER A 111 5.70 -13.06 -3.39
CA SER A 111 4.87 -14.00 -4.13
C SER A 111 5.39 -14.29 -5.55
N GLU A 112 6.05 -13.32 -6.19
CA GLU A 112 6.58 -13.44 -7.56
C GLU A 112 7.95 -14.12 -7.62
N MET A 113 8.80 -13.98 -6.58
CA MET A 113 10.20 -14.38 -6.63
C MET A 113 10.63 -15.26 -5.46
N LYS A 114 11.09 -16.49 -5.76
CA LYS A 114 11.61 -17.45 -4.76
C LYS A 114 12.94 -17.05 -4.09
N ASN A 115 13.53 -15.90 -4.42
CA ASN A 115 14.87 -15.52 -3.94
C ASN A 115 14.82 -14.55 -2.74
N LYS A 116 14.77 -15.12 -1.53
CA LYS A 116 14.71 -14.38 -0.25
C LYS A 116 15.85 -13.37 -0.04
N LYS A 117 17.04 -13.59 -0.61
CA LYS A 117 18.20 -12.69 -0.45
C LYS A 117 17.96 -11.32 -1.09
N HIS A 118 17.25 -11.28 -2.20
CA HIS A 118 16.99 -10.03 -2.92
C HIS A 118 15.99 -9.12 -2.17
N LEU A 119 14.99 -9.71 -1.50
CA LEU A 119 14.03 -8.98 -0.66
C LEU A 119 14.68 -8.39 0.59
N ALA A 120 15.56 -9.15 1.25
CA ALA A 120 16.34 -8.65 2.38
C ALA A 120 17.21 -7.44 1.97
N GLN A 121 17.82 -7.50 0.78
CA GLN A 121 18.58 -6.36 0.25
C GLN A 121 17.66 -5.16 -0.04
N TRP A 122 16.44 -5.38 -0.57
CA TRP A 122 15.46 -4.31 -0.75
C TRP A 122 15.14 -3.58 0.56
N ARG A 123 14.71 -4.32 1.58
CA ARG A 123 14.38 -3.79 2.92
C ARG A 123 15.54 -2.99 3.50
N SER A 124 16.71 -3.61 3.60
CA SER A 124 17.88 -2.98 4.21
C SER A 124 18.25 -1.65 3.54
N THR A 125 18.14 -1.56 2.21
CA THR A 125 18.53 -0.32 1.52
C THR A 125 17.46 0.77 1.65
N LEU A 126 16.17 0.41 1.69
CA LEU A 126 15.08 1.37 1.94
C LEU A 126 15.12 1.88 3.38
N GLU A 127 15.32 0.99 4.35
CA GLU A 127 15.48 1.34 5.77
C GLU A 127 16.68 2.25 6.01
N THR A 128 17.80 1.98 5.35
CA THR A 128 19.04 2.76 5.55
C THR A 128 18.93 4.16 4.95
N TYR A 129 18.39 4.28 3.72
CA TYR A 129 18.51 5.51 2.95
C TYR A 129 17.19 6.27 2.74
N ALA A 130 16.04 5.59 2.63
CA ALA A 130 14.77 6.25 2.32
C ALA A 130 13.91 6.51 3.57
N TYR A 131 13.77 5.52 4.45
CA TYR A 131 12.87 5.60 5.61
C TYR A 131 13.17 6.76 6.58
N PRO A 132 14.43 7.14 6.83
CA PRO A 132 14.72 8.29 7.70
C PRO A 132 14.14 9.61 7.18
N PHE A 133 13.92 9.72 5.86
CA PHE A 133 13.46 10.95 5.22
C PHE A 133 11.97 10.90 4.87
N ILE A 134 11.51 9.80 4.24
CA ILE A 134 10.16 9.69 3.69
C ILE A 134 9.34 8.54 4.27
N GLY A 135 9.90 7.69 5.12
CA GLY A 135 9.25 6.45 5.58
C GLY A 135 7.87 6.68 6.21
N LYS A 136 7.76 7.70 7.07
CA LYS A 136 6.50 8.08 7.75
C LYS A 136 5.66 9.10 6.98
N LYS A 137 6.18 9.63 5.87
CA LYS A 137 5.48 10.63 5.06
C LYS A 137 4.36 9.93 4.28
N ALA A 138 3.22 10.58 4.13
CA ALA A 138 2.17 10.08 3.26
C ALA A 138 2.72 9.96 1.83
N VAL A 139 2.48 8.82 1.18
CA VAL A 139 3.02 8.55 -0.15
C VAL A 139 2.56 9.61 -1.16
N SER A 140 1.32 10.07 -1.01
CA SER A 140 0.67 11.15 -1.78
C SER A 140 1.40 12.49 -1.71
N GLU A 141 2.24 12.72 -0.69
CA GLU A 141 2.96 13.98 -0.45
C GLU A 141 4.44 13.89 -0.82
N ILE A 142 4.91 12.76 -1.34
CA ILE A 142 6.30 12.60 -1.75
C ILE A 142 6.54 13.43 -3.01
N THR A 143 7.59 14.26 -2.95
CA THR A 143 7.97 15.17 -4.02
C THR A 143 9.36 14.84 -4.54
N LYS A 144 9.71 15.41 -5.70
CA LYS A 144 11.07 15.35 -6.23
C LYS A 144 12.11 15.91 -5.27
N VAL A 145 11.77 16.91 -4.45
CA VAL A 145 12.70 17.55 -3.50
C VAL A 145 13.08 16.55 -2.40
N ASP A 146 12.12 15.76 -1.91
CA ASP A 146 12.40 14.71 -0.94
C ASP A 146 13.38 13.67 -1.52
N LEU A 147 13.22 13.32 -2.80
CA LEU A 147 14.07 12.35 -3.46
C LEU A 147 15.49 12.86 -3.70
N LEU A 148 15.65 14.15 -4.04
CA LEU A 148 16.97 14.76 -4.17
C LEU A 148 17.71 14.76 -2.84
N ALA A 149 17.04 15.10 -1.73
CA ALA A 149 17.64 15.07 -0.40
C ALA A 149 18.17 13.68 -0.02
N ILE A 150 17.53 12.61 -0.50
CA ILE A 150 17.97 11.22 -0.30
C ILE A 150 19.13 10.85 -1.25
N LEU A 151 19.02 11.21 -2.53
CA LEU A 151 19.90 10.70 -3.58
C LEU A 151 21.20 11.49 -3.71
N GLU A 152 21.16 12.83 -3.62
CA GLU A 152 22.33 13.70 -3.82
C GLU A 152 23.54 13.32 -2.96
N PRO A 153 23.40 13.04 -1.64
CA PRO A 153 24.55 12.71 -0.78
C PRO A 153 25.30 11.44 -1.21
N ILE A 154 24.60 10.51 -1.86
CA ILE A 154 25.16 9.22 -2.27
C ILE A 154 25.35 9.11 -3.78
N TRP A 155 24.88 10.08 -4.56
CA TRP A 155 24.81 9.98 -6.03
C TRP A 155 26.18 9.84 -6.68
N LEU A 156 27.15 10.65 -6.22
CA LEU A 156 28.52 10.69 -6.75
C LEU A 156 29.52 9.83 -5.98
N THR A 157 29.15 9.27 -4.83
CA THR A 157 30.04 8.43 -4.02
C THR A 157 29.66 6.95 -4.10
N LYS A 158 28.37 6.64 -4.16
CA LYS A 158 27.80 5.28 -4.19
C LYS A 158 26.75 5.18 -5.30
N ASN A 159 27.15 5.46 -6.53
CA ASN A 159 26.18 5.64 -7.61
C ASN A 159 25.30 4.42 -7.88
N GLU A 160 25.87 3.22 -7.86
CA GLU A 160 25.09 1.99 -8.05
C GLU A 160 24.03 1.82 -6.95
N THR A 161 24.39 2.12 -5.70
CA THR A 161 23.43 2.12 -4.57
C THR A 161 22.34 3.16 -4.79
N ALA A 162 22.71 4.38 -5.18
CA ALA A 162 21.76 5.47 -5.42
C ALA A 162 20.79 5.16 -6.56
N SER A 163 21.30 4.62 -7.68
CA SER A 163 20.50 4.21 -8.84
C SER A 163 19.51 3.09 -8.50
N ARG A 164 19.98 2.06 -7.77
CA ARG A 164 19.12 0.98 -7.27
C ARG A 164 18.07 1.50 -6.31
N LEU A 165 18.44 2.37 -5.36
CA LEU A 165 17.51 2.97 -4.40
C LEU A 165 16.42 3.77 -5.12
N ARG A 166 16.79 4.65 -6.07
CA ARG A 166 15.85 5.40 -6.90
C ARG A 166 14.85 4.48 -7.61
N GLY A 167 15.33 3.40 -8.24
CA GLY A 167 14.45 2.44 -8.93
C GLY A 167 13.48 1.71 -7.99
N ARG A 168 13.87 1.47 -6.74
CA ARG A 168 12.99 0.91 -5.71
C ARG A 168 11.92 1.90 -5.28
N ILE A 169 12.31 3.16 -5.03
CA ILE A 169 11.37 4.23 -4.69
C ILE A 169 10.37 4.43 -5.84
N GLU A 170 10.84 4.44 -7.09
CA GLU A 170 10.01 4.50 -8.29
C GLU A 170 8.97 3.37 -8.31
N THR A 171 9.40 2.13 -8.09
CA THR A 171 8.49 0.97 -8.05
C THR A 171 7.42 1.12 -6.97
N VAL A 172 7.78 1.64 -5.80
CA VAL A 172 6.83 1.84 -4.68
C VAL A 172 5.81 2.92 -5.00
N ILE A 173 6.24 4.02 -5.61
CA ILE A 173 5.31 5.09 -6.01
C ILE A 173 4.43 4.65 -7.18
N ASP A 174 4.94 3.86 -8.12
CA ASP A 174 4.13 3.27 -9.20
C ASP A 174 3.06 2.33 -8.64
N TYR A 175 3.41 1.52 -7.64
CA TYR A 175 2.44 0.72 -6.90
C TYR A 175 1.38 1.60 -6.22
N ALA A 176 1.80 2.64 -5.51
CA ALA A 176 0.89 3.57 -4.84
C ALA A 176 -0.03 4.27 -5.84
N LYS A 177 0.46 4.62 -7.03
CA LYS A 177 -0.35 5.17 -8.13
C LYS A 177 -1.37 4.16 -8.64
N ALA A 178 -0.96 2.90 -8.87
CA ALA A 178 -1.88 1.83 -9.29
C ALA A 178 -2.97 1.52 -8.25
N LYS A 179 -2.70 1.77 -6.96
CA LYS A 179 -3.66 1.64 -5.85
C LYS A 179 -4.46 2.92 -5.55
N GLU A 180 -4.29 3.98 -6.35
CA GLU A 180 -4.92 5.28 -6.15
C GLU A 180 -4.55 5.95 -4.81
N TYR A 181 -3.39 5.59 -4.23
CA TYR A 181 -2.82 6.25 -3.06
C TYR A 181 -1.98 7.47 -3.47
N PHE A 182 -1.52 7.52 -4.72
CA PHE A 182 -0.74 8.60 -5.31
C PHE A 182 -1.38 9.08 -6.61
N GLU A 183 -1.34 10.39 -6.86
CA GLU A 183 -1.86 11.02 -8.07
C GLU A 183 -0.75 11.82 -8.76
N GLY A 184 -0.74 11.83 -10.10
CA GLY A 184 0.23 12.58 -10.91
C GLY A 184 1.42 11.75 -11.39
N ASP A 185 2.48 12.45 -11.80
CA ASP A 185 3.71 11.84 -12.30
C ASP A 185 4.60 11.38 -11.16
N ASN A 186 5.22 10.21 -11.33
CA ASN A 186 6.09 9.64 -10.32
C ASN A 186 7.36 10.51 -10.17
N PRO A 187 7.60 11.15 -9.01
CA PRO A 187 8.75 12.02 -8.80
C PRO A 187 10.09 11.26 -8.88
N ALA A 188 10.08 9.94 -8.67
CA ALA A 188 11.28 9.10 -8.76
C ALA A 188 11.61 8.66 -10.19
N ALA A 189 10.75 9.00 -11.17
CA ALA A 189 10.98 8.70 -12.57
C ALA A 189 12.33 9.27 -13.03
N TRP A 190 13.09 8.49 -13.80
CA TRP A 190 14.36 9.01 -14.31
C TRP A 190 14.13 10.02 -15.45
N LYS A 191 13.43 9.58 -16.49
CA LYS A 191 13.13 10.41 -17.66
C LYS A 191 12.12 11.50 -17.27
N GLY A 192 12.39 12.75 -17.66
CA GLY A 192 11.50 13.88 -17.42
C GLY A 192 11.55 14.47 -16.00
N MET A 193 11.97 13.71 -14.98
CA MET A 193 11.95 14.17 -13.58
C MET A 193 13.37 14.33 -13.00
N LEU A 194 14.08 13.23 -12.69
CA LEU A 194 15.36 13.32 -11.98
C LEU A 194 16.59 13.51 -12.89
N LYS A 195 16.53 13.06 -14.15
CA LYS A 195 17.64 13.18 -15.12
C LYS A 195 18.22 14.61 -15.29
N PRO A 196 17.42 15.69 -15.36
CA PRO A 196 17.98 17.04 -15.50
C PRO A 196 18.55 17.60 -14.18
N LEU A 197 18.24 16.99 -13.04
CA LEU A 197 18.59 17.50 -11.70
C LEU A 197 19.84 16.84 -11.15
N LEU A 198 20.13 15.59 -11.57
CA LEU A 198 21.29 14.84 -11.11
C LEU A 198 22.34 14.71 -12.21
N PRO A 199 23.62 15.01 -11.94
CA PRO A 199 24.69 14.91 -12.93
C PRO A 199 24.85 13.46 -13.41
N GLN A 200 25.20 13.28 -14.68
CA GLN A 200 25.47 11.94 -15.19
C GLN A 200 26.74 11.36 -14.54
N PRO A 201 26.62 10.26 -13.78
CA PRO A 201 27.76 9.70 -13.05
C PRO A 201 28.91 9.32 -13.98
N SER A 202 28.61 8.76 -15.16
CA SER A 202 29.61 8.41 -16.17
C SER A 202 30.43 9.58 -16.72
N LYS A 203 29.97 10.82 -16.53
CA LYS A 203 30.71 12.03 -16.93
C LYS A 203 31.53 12.65 -15.80
N VAL A 204 31.32 12.20 -14.56
CA VAL A 204 31.90 12.79 -13.34
C VAL A 204 32.78 11.78 -12.60
N GLN A 205 32.38 10.51 -12.58
CA GLN A 205 33.11 9.42 -11.96
C GLN A 205 34.04 8.77 -12.97
N VAL A 206 35.30 8.62 -12.57
CA VAL A 206 36.25 7.76 -13.28
C VAL A 206 35.91 6.31 -12.92
N THR A 207 35.41 5.54 -13.87
CA THR A 207 35.12 4.12 -13.69
C THR A 207 36.42 3.38 -13.36
N LYS A 208 36.59 2.95 -12.11
CA LYS A 208 37.73 2.12 -11.70
C LYS A 208 37.33 0.66 -11.85
N HIS A 209 37.67 0.06 -12.98
CA HIS A 209 37.51 -1.38 -13.15
C HIS A 209 38.42 -2.13 -12.16
N HIS A 210 37.93 -3.25 -11.62
CA HIS A 210 38.79 -4.15 -10.88
C HIS A 210 39.86 -4.69 -11.84
N ALA A 211 41.13 -4.51 -11.51
CA ALA A 211 42.23 -5.01 -12.33
C ALA A 211 42.12 -6.54 -12.41
N ALA A 212 42.01 -7.06 -13.62
CA ALA A 212 42.14 -8.50 -13.85
C ALA A 212 43.58 -8.93 -13.59
N LEU A 213 43.77 -10.14 -13.07
CA LEU A 213 45.09 -10.73 -12.97
C LEU A 213 45.64 -10.94 -14.40
N PRO A 214 46.83 -10.41 -14.73
CA PRO A 214 47.46 -10.67 -16.03
C PRO A 214 47.64 -12.17 -16.28
N TYR A 215 47.38 -12.62 -17.51
CA TYR A 215 47.43 -14.05 -17.85
C TYR A 215 48.79 -14.69 -17.53
N ASN A 216 49.89 -13.98 -17.75
CA ASN A 216 51.23 -14.45 -17.44
C ASN A 216 51.50 -14.61 -15.93
N GLN A 217 50.69 -14.02 -15.05
CA GLN A 217 50.82 -14.14 -13.60
C GLN A 217 49.97 -15.27 -13.01
N ILE A 218 49.10 -15.91 -13.81
CA ILE A 218 48.19 -16.96 -13.32
C ILE A 218 48.96 -18.16 -12.73
N GLY A 219 50.08 -18.55 -13.33
CA GLY A 219 50.88 -19.68 -12.88
C GLY A 219 51.45 -19.45 -11.47
N THR A 220 52.05 -18.27 -11.24
CA THR A 220 52.56 -17.86 -9.93
C THR A 220 51.44 -17.76 -8.91
N PHE A 221 50.33 -17.12 -9.29
CA PHE A 221 49.16 -17.00 -8.43
C PHE A 221 48.59 -18.35 -8.00
N MET A 222 48.45 -19.31 -8.92
CA MET A 222 47.95 -20.66 -8.60
C MET A 222 48.89 -21.41 -7.65
N LYS A 223 50.20 -21.19 -7.74
CA LYS A 223 51.17 -21.75 -6.80
C LYS A 223 50.98 -21.18 -5.39
N GLU A 224 50.93 -19.85 -5.27
CA GLU A 224 50.69 -19.17 -4.00
C GLU A 224 49.32 -19.53 -3.38
N LEU A 225 48.29 -19.69 -4.23
CA LEU A 225 46.95 -20.06 -3.78
C LEU A 225 46.91 -21.44 -3.13
N ARG A 226 47.67 -22.40 -3.66
CA ARG A 226 47.76 -23.78 -3.14
C ARG A 226 48.48 -23.90 -1.80
N GLU A 227 49.33 -22.93 -1.47
CA GLU A 227 50.03 -22.87 -0.19
C GLU A 227 49.10 -22.42 0.95
N ARG A 228 47.99 -21.74 0.63
CA ARG A 228 47.00 -21.31 1.63
C ARG A 228 46.09 -22.47 2.03
N SER A 229 45.95 -22.70 3.34
CA SER A 229 45.06 -23.71 3.89
C SER A 229 43.62 -23.18 4.06
N GLY A 230 42.65 -24.09 3.99
CA GLY A 230 41.23 -23.81 4.18
C GLY A 230 40.37 -24.02 2.93
N VAL A 231 39.06 -23.90 3.09
CA VAL A 231 38.07 -24.17 2.04
C VAL A 231 38.04 -23.06 0.99
N SER A 232 38.18 -21.80 1.39
CA SER A 232 38.08 -20.65 0.48
C SER A 232 39.16 -20.64 -0.63
N PRO A 233 40.46 -20.87 -0.34
CA PRO A 233 41.48 -20.98 -1.39
C PRO A 233 41.21 -22.12 -2.37
N ARG A 234 40.73 -23.27 -1.88
CA ARG A 234 40.39 -24.43 -2.73
C ARG A 234 39.16 -24.18 -3.60
N ALA A 235 38.14 -23.51 -3.06
CA ALA A 235 36.97 -23.11 -3.84
C ALA A 235 37.33 -22.10 -4.93
N LEU A 236 38.22 -21.14 -4.65
CA LEU A 236 38.73 -20.21 -5.66
C LEU A 236 39.56 -20.92 -6.73
N GLU A 237 40.44 -21.85 -6.33
CA GLU A 237 41.23 -22.68 -7.25
C GLU A 237 40.30 -23.47 -8.20
N PHE A 238 39.28 -24.11 -7.66
CA PHE A 238 38.27 -24.83 -8.42
C PHE A 238 37.51 -23.92 -9.40
N ALA A 239 37.07 -22.75 -8.95
CA ALA A 239 36.37 -21.79 -9.80
C ALA A 239 37.25 -21.27 -10.97
N ILE A 240 38.54 -21.05 -10.72
CA ILE A 240 39.49 -20.65 -11.78
C ILE A 240 39.67 -21.75 -12.81
N LEU A 241 39.81 -23.01 -12.37
CA LEU A 241 40.04 -24.15 -13.27
C LEU A 241 38.80 -24.52 -14.10
N THR A 242 37.61 -24.30 -13.55
CA THR A 242 36.34 -24.67 -14.20
C THR A 242 35.65 -23.50 -14.89
N ALA A 243 36.11 -22.26 -14.63
CA ALA A 243 35.42 -21.02 -15.01
C ALA A 243 33.95 -20.95 -14.53
N ALA A 244 33.59 -21.72 -13.49
CA ALA A 244 32.26 -21.72 -12.90
C ALA A 244 31.97 -20.40 -12.17
N ARG A 245 30.70 -19.99 -12.15
CA ARG A 245 30.30 -18.80 -11.39
C ARG A 245 30.24 -19.10 -9.91
N SER A 246 30.49 -18.08 -9.08
CA SER A 246 30.28 -18.19 -7.64
C SER A 246 28.80 -18.42 -7.34
N GLY A 247 28.44 -19.66 -6.99
CA GLY A 247 27.08 -20.09 -6.66
C GLY A 247 26.53 -21.26 -7.48
N GLU A 248 27.23 -21.69 -8.54
CA GLU A 248 27.05 -22.99 -9.21
C GLU A 248 27.79 -24.10 -8.43
#